data_AF-A0A965I0N6-F1
#
_entry.id   AF-A0A965I0N6-F1
#
_cell.length_a   1.000
_cell.length_b   1.000
_cell.length_c   1.000
_cell.angle_alpha   90.00
_cell.angle_beta   90.00
_cell.angle_gamma   90.00
#
_symmetry.space_group_name_H-M   'P 1'
#
loop_
_entity.id
_entity.type
_entity.pdbx_description
1 polymer ?
#
loop_
_entity_poly.entity_id
_entity_poly.type
_entity_poly.pdbx_seq_one_letter_code
_entity_poly.pdbx_strand_id
1 'polypeptide(L)'
;MTDDSLSEEKPKTLEGIMEHLNKQVAHVPGFTPPHIEKDALYCPLPESCSQEEKNEYRSAAVFLAALATEVKAWRAQLPPNFQPAVMAILHGGVQVKVVRLAQVSFDGIRIEGLLQGNPVTLFAHQSTVQMMCFAMEIREAEERNPIGFIWPDREEDI
;
A
#
# COMPACT_ATOMS: atom_id res chain seq x y z
N MET A 1 -41.38 16.79 -10.09
CA MET A 1 -40.18 16.73 -10.94
C MET A 1 -38.98 16.88 -10.02
N THR A 2 -38.15 15.86 -10.07
CA THR A 2 -36.90 15.63 -9.33
C THR A 2 -35.85 16.69 -9.64
N ASP A 3 -35.06 17.07 -8.63
CA ASP A 3 -33.63 17.30 -8.85
C ASP A 3 -32.87 16.98 -7.56
N ASP A 4 -32.55 15.69 -7.41
CA ASP A 4 -31.59 15.16 -6.44
C ASP A 4 -30.19 15.52 -6.96
N SER A 5 -29.64 16.63 -6.47
CA SER A 5 -28.23 16.96 -6.68
C SER A 5 -27.42 16.31 -5.55
N LEU A 6 -26.76 15.21 -5.93
CA LEU A 6 -25.79 14.44 -5.18
C LEU A 6 -24.80 15.36 -4.43
N SER A 7 -25.00 15.53 -3.13
CA SER A 7 -23.97 16.04 -2.24
C SER A 7 -23.01 14.89 -1.95
N GLU A 8 -21.85 14.90 -2.60
CA GLU A 8 -20.72 14.08 -2.17
C GLU A 8 -20.33 14.48 -0.73
N GLU A 9 -20.79 13.70 0.25
CA GLU A 9 -20.40 13.86 1.64
C GLU A 9 -18.90 13.55 1.77
N LYS A 10 -18.10 14.62 1.91
CA LYS A 10 -16.74 14.52 2.42
C LYS A 10 -16.77 13.88 3.82
N PRO A 11 -16.05 12.77 4.08
CA PRO A 11 -15.94 12.26 5.43
C PRO A 11 -15.10 13.25 6.25
N LYS A 12 -15.76 14.09 7.05
CA LYS A 12 -15.12 15.02 8.00
C LYS A 12 -14.99 14.43 9.41
N THR A 13 -15.53 13.24 9.64
CA THR A 13 -15.50 12.56 10.93
C THR A 13 -14.50 11.41 10.92
N LEU A 14 -13.82 11.21 12.04
CA LEU A 14 -12.88 10.11 12.26
C LEU A 14 -13.56 8.75 12.03
N GLU A 15 -14.86 8.67 12.34
CA GLU A 15 -15.75 7.55 12.05
C GLU A 15 -15.83 7.22 10.56
N GLY A 16 -16.00 8.22 9.68
CA GLY A 16 -16.05 8.00 8.24
C GLY A 16 -14.72 7.50 7.67
N ILE A 17 -13.60 7.94 8.24
CA ILE A 17 -12.26 7.43 7.89
C ILE A 17 -12.13 5.96 8.31
N MET A 18 -12.56 5.61 9.52
CA MET A 18 -12.52 4.23 10.03
C MET A 18 -13.46 3.30 9.26
N GLU A 19 -14.65 3.77 8.88
CA GLU A 19 -15.60 2.98 8.09
C GLU A 19 -15.06 2.68 6.69
N HIS A 20 -14.42 3.66 6.04
CA HIS A 20 -13.76 3.46 4.75
C HIS A 20 -12.62 2.44 4.84
N LEU A 21 -11.81 2.50 5.90
CA LEU A 21 -10.74 1.53 6.15
C LEU A 21 -11.31 0.11 6.35
N ASN A 22 -12.33 -0.03 7.19
CA ASN A 22 -12.97 -1.33 7.46
C ASN A 22 -13.58 -1.96 6.21
N LYS A 23 -14.10 -1.17 5.26
CA LYS A 23 -14.61 -1.69 3.98
C LYS A 23 -13.51 -2.28 3.09
N GLN A 24 -12.27 -1.84 3.27
CA GLN A 24 -11.13 -2.29 2.46
C GLN A 24 -10.35 -3.43 3.11
N VAL A 25 -10.39 -3.55 4.43
CA VAL A 25 -9.70 -4.60 5.19
C VAL A 25 -10.58 -5.86 5.25
N ALA A 26 -10.09 -6.97 4.69
CA ALA A 26 -10.79 -8.24 4.80
C ALA A 26 -10.51 -8.90 6.15
N HIS A 27 -11.56 -9.41 6.80
CA HIS A 27 -11.41 -10.26 7.98
C HIS A 27 -11.02 -11.68 7.55
N VAL A 28 -9.85 -12.16 8.01
CA VAL A 28 -9.35 -13.51 7.71
C VAL A 28 -9.52 -14.39 8.94
N PRO A 29 -10.41 -15.40 8.93
CA PRO A 29 -10.63 -16.27 10.09
C PRO A 29 -9.36 -17.02 10.50
N GLY A 30 -8.98 -16.94 11.77
CA GLY A 30 -7.83 -17.65 12.32
C GLY A 30 -6.46 -17.07 11.92
N PHE A 31 -6.43 -15.95 11.19
CA PHE A 31 -5.19 -15.25 10.89
C PHE A 31 -4.80 -14.32 12.03
N THR A 32 -3.54 -14.39 12.43
CA THR A 32 -2.90 -13.42 13.31
C THR A 32 -1.74 -12.80 12.56
N PRO A 33 -1.59 -11.46 12.56
CA PRO A 33 -0.42 -10.82 11.97
C PRO A 33 0.89 -11.41 12.49
N PRO A 34 1.97 -11.38 11.69
CA PRO A 34 3.28 -11.86 12.11
C PRO A 34 3.68 -11.24 13.44
N HIS A 35 4.18 -12.08 14.35
CA HIS A 35 4.63 -11.60 15.65
C HIS A 35 5.96 -10.87 15.51
N ILE A 36 6.10 -9.73 16.19
CA ILE A 36 7.37 -9.01 16.26
C ILE A 36 8.30 -9.77 17.21
N GLU A 37 9.23 -10.54 16.66
CA GLU A 37 10.28 -11.16 17.47
C GLU A 37 11.18 -10.08 18.08
N LYS A 38 11.73 -10.32 19.28
CA LYS A 38 12.62 -9.35 19.95
C LYS A 38 13.84 -9.00 19.11
N ASP A 39 14.29 -9.92 18.27
CA ASP A 39 15.43 -9.77 17.37
C ASP A 39 15.02 -9.11 16.03
N ALA A 40 13.72 -9.03 15.74
CA ALA A 40 13.16 -8.34 14.58
C ALA A 40 13.04 -6.81 14.80
N LEU A 41 13.41 -6.31 15.99
CA LEU A 41 13.70 -4.89 16.23
C LEU A 41 14.99 -4.51 15.48
N TYR A 42 14.89 -4.45 14.16
CA TYR A 42 16.02 -4.20 13.26
C TYR A 42 16.36 -2.72 13.26
N CYS A 43 16.88 -2.23 14.38
CA CYS A 43 17.71 -1.03 14.46
C CYS A 43 18.60 -1.10 15.72
N PRO A 44 19.49 -2.12 15.87
CA PRO A 44 20.59 -1.96 16.79
C PRO A 44 21.47 -0.82 16.25
N LEU A 45 21.40 0.36 16.89
CA LEU A 45 22.37 1.42 16.65
C LEU A 45 23.75 0.84 17.01
N PRO A 46 24.71 0.79 16.08
CA PRO A 46 26.07 0.39 16.42
C PRO A 46 26.59 1.25 17.58
N GLU A 47 27.25 0.63 18.57
CA GLU A 47 27.73 1.31 19.79
C GLU A 47 28.69 2.49 19.51
N SER A 48 29.21 2.60 18.28
CA SER A 48 30.02 3.72 17.79
C SER A 48 29.66 4.12 16.34
N CYS A 49 28.37 4.31 16.08
CA CYS A 49 27.88 4.67 14.76
C CYS A 49 28.29 6.11 14.37
N SER A 50 29.01 6.26 13.25
CA SER A 50 29.30 7.54 12.59
C SER A 50 28.01 8.25 12.17
N GLN A 51 28.09 9.55 11.86
CA GLN A 51 26.89 10.30 11.47
C GLN A 51 26.33 9.83 10.11
N GLU A 52 27.19 9.32 9.23
CA GLU A 52 26.80 8.71 7.96
C GLU A 52 26.03 7.40 8.18
N GLU A 53 26.53 6.50 9.02
CA GLU A 53 25.85 5.24 9.33
C GLU A 53 24.51 5.49 10.03
N LYS A 54 24.43 6.44 10.98
CA LYS A 54 23.15 6.85 11.61
C LYS A 54 22.14 7.37 10.60
N ASN A 55 22.61 8.04 9.55
CA ASN A 55 21.76 8.50 8.48
C ASN A 55 21.28 7.29 7.64
N GLU A 56 22.14 6.35 7.27
CA GLU A 56 21.73 5.15 6.55
C GLU A 56 20.61 4.38 7.27
N TYR A 57 20.71 4.21 8.59
CA TYR A 57 19.66 3.58 9.42
C TYR A 57 18.34 4.34 9.44
N ARG A 58 18.36 5.64 9.17
CA ARG A 58 17.18 6.50 9.12
C ARG A 58 16.66 6.69 7.70
N SER A 59 17.22 6.06 6.68
CA SER A 59 16.83 6.33 5.30
C SER A 59 15.48 5.71 4.92
N ALA A 60 14.85 6.29 3.90
CA ALA A 60 13.64 5.75 3.29
C ALA A 60 13.85 4.33 2.74
N ALA A 61 15.10 3.99 2.37
CA ALA A 61 15.47 2.64 1.93
C ALA A 61 15.22 1.59 3.01
N VAL A 62 15.68 1.87 4.24
CA VAL A 62 15.54 0.96 5.39
C VAL A 62 14.07 0.78 5.74
N PHE A 63 13.30 1.88 5.71
CA PHE A 63 11.85 1.83 5.91
C PHE A 63 11.14 0.94 4.86
N LEU A 64 11.46 1.11 3.58
CA LEU A 64 10.89 0.28 2.50
C LEU A 64 11.32 -1.19 2.61
N ALA A 65 12.56 -1.46 3.03
CA ALA A 65 13.05 -2.82 3.22
C ALA A 65 12.32 -3.53 4.37
N ALA A 66 12.10 -2.84 5.50
CA ALA A 66 11.34 -3.38 6.62
C ALA A 66 9.89 -3.70 6.22
N LEU A 67 9.24 -2.78 5.49
CA LEU A 67 7.90 -3.01 4.96
C LEU A 67 7.85 -4.21 4.00
N ALA A 68 8.84 -4.36 3.12
CA ALA A 68 8.90 -5.50 2.20
C ALA A 68 9.06 -6.84 2.93
N THR A 69 9.83 -6.87 4.02
CA THR A 69 9.95 -8.06 4.89
C THR A 69 8.62 -8.39 5.55
N GLU A 70 7.91 -7.40 6.08
CA GLU A 70 6.59 -7.57 6.68
C GLU A 70 5.58 -8.13 5.67
N VAL A 71 5.49 -7.55 4.46
CA VAL A 71 4.60 -8.02 3.39
C VAL A 71 4.91 -9.47 3.00
N LYS A 72 6.19 -9.86 2.97
CA LYS A 72 6.59 -11.25 2.71
C LYS A 72 6.14 -12.19 3.84
N ALA A 73 6.27 -11.78 5.10
CA ALA A 73 5.81 -12.55 6.24
C ALA A 73 4.28 -12.74 6.22
N TRP A 74 3.52 -11.69 5.93
CA TRP A 74 2.07 -11.79 5.72
C TRP A 74 1.74 -12.76 4.59
N ARG A 75 2.39 -12.63 3.44
CA ARG A 75 2.14 -13.52 2.28
C ARG A 75 2.39 -15.00 2.61
N ALA A 76 3.33 -15.31 3.49
CA ALA A 76 3.63 -16.68 3.89
C ALA A 76 2.56 -17.30 4.80
N GLN A 77 1.82 -16.47 5.54
CA GLN A 77 0.83 -16.91 6.53
C GLN A 77 -0.62 -16.79 6.02
N LEU A 78 -0.87 -15.93 5.04
CA LEU A 78 -2.20 -15.72 4.48
C LEU A 78 -2.67 -16.94 3.66
N PRO A 79 -3.96 -17.31 3.76
CA PRO A 79 -4.54 -18.35 2.90
C PRO A 79 -4.53 -17.95 1.41
N PRO A 80 -4.62 -18.92 0.47
CA PRO A 80 -4.48 -18.67 -0.96
C PRO A 80 -5.50 -17.71 -1.59
N ASN A 81 -6.67 -17.54 -0.97
CA ASN A 81 -7.72 -16.62 -1.41
C ASN A 81 -7.52 -15.19 -0.88
N PHE A 82 -6.46 -14.93 -0.12
CA PHE A 82 -6.09 -13.61 0.38
C PHE A 82 -4.69 -13.23 -0.09
N GLN A 83 -4.46 -11.93 -0.22
CA GLN A 83 -3.14 -11.38 -0.45
C GLN A 83 -2.88 -10.19 0.48
N PRO A 84 -1.62 -9.93 0.86
CA PRO A 84 -1.30 -8.70 1.56
C PRO A 84 -1.45 -7.51 0.61
N ALA A 85 -2.01 -6.43 1.13
CA ALA A 85 -2.09 -5.14 0.48
C ALA A 85 -1.47 -4.09 1.40
N VAL A 86 -0.94 -3.03 0.79
CA VAL A 86 -0.37 -1.90 1.52
C VAL A 86 -1.19 -0.65 1.22
N MET A 87 -1.49 0.12 2.26
CA MET A 87 -2.09 1.44 2.16
C MET A 87 -1.12 2.49 2.68
N ALA A 88 -0.91 3.53 1.89
CA ALA A 88 -0.21 4.73 2.33
C ALA A 88 -1.24 5.73 2.84
N ILE A 89 -1.06 6.20 4.07
CA ILE A 89 -1.88 7.22 4.70
C ILE A 89 -1.01 8.47 4.83
N LEU A 90 -1.38 9.50 4.09
CA LEU A 90 -0.67 10.78 4.07
C LEU A 90 -1.23 11.73 5.13
N HIS A 91 -0.47 12.77 5.42
CA HIS A 91 -0.94 13.86 6.26
C HIS A 91 -2.28 14.42 5.74
N GLY A 92 -3.26 14.56 6.63
CA GLY A 92 -4.64 14.93 6.27
C GLY A 92 -5.58 13.77 5.97
N GLY A 93 -5.13 12.51 6.11
CA GLY A 93 -5.98 11.32 6.02
C GLY A 93 -6.21 10.82 4.59
N VAL A 94 -5.48 11.34 3.61
CA VAL A 94 -5.54 10.83 2.23
C VAL A 94 -4.96 9.42 2.18
N GLN A 95 -5.76 8.48 1.68
CA GLN A 95 -5.42 7.06 1.61
C GLN A 95 -5.14 6.67 0.15
N VAL A 96 -3.98 6.08 -0.10
CA VAL A 96 -3.58 5.57 -1.41
C VAL A 96 -3.37 4.07 -1.29
N LYS A 97 -4.11 3.29 -2.07
CA LYS A 97 -3.86 1.85 -2.21
C LYS A 97 -2.58 1.66 -3.02
N VAL A 98 -1.54 1.18 -2.37
CA VAL A 98 -0.20 1.11 -2.95
C VAL A 98 -0.13 -0.01 -3.98
N VAL A 99 0.44 0.32 -5.14
CA VAL A 99 0.79 -0.63 -6.21
C VAL A 99 2.31 -0.81 -6.26
N ARG A 100 3.08 0.29 -6.18
CA ARG A 100 4.55 0.26 -6.11
C ARG A 100 5.08 1.35 -5.19
N LEU A 101 6.25 1.07 -4.59
CA LEU A 101 7.03 2.00 -3.79
C LEU A 101 8.45 2.05 -4.32
N ALA A 102 9.06 3.23 -4.35
CA ALA A 102 10.45 3.40 -4.68
C ALA A 102 11.07 4.51 -3.82
N GLN A 103 12.31 4.32 -3.40
CA GLN A 103 13.11 5.41 -2.85
C GLN A 103 13.52 6.36 -3.98
N VAL A 104 13.38 7.66 -3.75
CA VAL A 104 13.80 8.70 -4.72
C VAL A 104 14.75 9.74 -4.14
N SER A 105 14.88 9.80 -2.82
CA SER A 105 15.93 10.53 -2.12
C SER A 105 16.22 9.86 -0.78
N PHE A 106 17.13 10.43 0.01
CA PHE A 106 17.47 9.88 1.32
C PHE A 106 16.24 9.69 2.22
N ASP A 107 15.34 10.69 2.28
CA ASP A 107 14.08 10.63 3.02
C ASP A 107 12.83 10.48 2.13
N GLY A 108 13.00 10.50 0.81
CA GLY A 108 11.90 10.59 -0.15
C GLY A 108 11.44 9.24 -0.67
N ILE A 109 10.14 9.01 -0.60
CA ILE A 109 9.45 7.83 -1.13
C ILE A 109 8.52 8.26 -2.26
N ARG A 110 8.66 7.65 -3.43
CA ARG A 110 7.66 7.67 -4.50
C ARG A 110 6.67 6.54 -4.29
N ILE A 111 5.39 6.89 -4.32
CA ILE A 111 4.25 6.00 -4.12
C ILE A 111 3.44 6.00 -5.40
N GLU A 112 3.33 4.86 -6.05
CA GLU A 112 2.39 4.62 -7.15
C GLU A 112 1.22 3.81 -6.62
N GLY A 113 0.00 4.21 -6.94
CA GLY A 113 -1.18 3.56 -6.39
C GLY A 113 -2.49 4.02 -6.98
N LEU A 114 -3.58 3.69 -6.29
CA LEU A 114 -4.93 4.10 -6.62
C LEU A 114 -5.49 5.01 -5.52
N LEU A 115 -6.00 6.17 -5.91
CA LEU A 115 -6.80 7.06 -5.08
C LEU A 115 -8.23 7.08 -5.62
N GLN A 116 -9.19 6.57 -4.83
CA GLN A 116 -10.58 6.41 -5.27
C GLN A 116 -10.70 5.70 -6.64
N GLY A 117 -9.85 4.68 -6.87
CA GLY A 117 -9.80 3.92 -8.14
C GLY A 117 -8.98 4.57 -9.26
N ASN A 118 -8.58 5.83 -9.12
CA ASN A 118 -7.79 6.53 -10.13
C ASN A 118 -6.29 6.34 -9.89
N PRO A 119 -5.50 6.02 -10.94
CA PRO A 119 -4.05 5.87 -10.81
C PRO A 119 -3.38 7.19 -10.46
N VAL A 120 -2.54 7.17 -9.43
CA VAL A 120 -1.81 8.33 -8.94
C VAL A 120 -0.34 7.98 -8.68
N THR A 121 0.52 8.98 -8.84
CA THR A 121 1.91 8.96 -8.35
C THR A 121 2.07 10.11 -7.37
N LEU A 122 2.64 9.82 -6.19
CA LEU A 122 2.86 10.80 -5.14
C LEU A 122 4.27 10.68 -4.57
N PHE A 123 4.82 11.80 -4.13
CA PHE A 123 6.10 11.88 -3.44
C PHE A 123 5.86 12.30 -2.00
N ALA A 124 6.33 11.48 -1.06
CA ALA A 124 6.19 11.73 0.37
C ALA A 124 7.57 11.70 1.05
N HIS A 125 7.71 12.49 2.10
CA HIS A 125 8.80 12.34 3.04
C HIS A 125 8.46 11.16 3.97
N GLN A 126 9.43 10.32 4.30
CA GLN A 126 9.22 9.14 5.15
C GLN A 126 8.58 9.46 6.51
N SER A 127 8.83 10.66 7.06
CA SER A 127 8.25 11.08 8.35
C SER A 127 6.79 11.57 8.25
N THR A 128 6.27 11.76 7.02
CA THR A 128 4.91 12.30 6.79
C THR A 128 3.95 11.28 6.20
N VAL A 129 4.42 10.04 5.98
CA VAL A 129 3.60 8.93 5.49
C VAL A 129 3.53 7.83 6.54
N GLN A 130 2.32 7.33 6.77
CA GLN A 130 2.08 6.12 7.53
C GLN A 130 1.75 4.99 6.56
N MET A 131 2.25 3.79 6.81
CA MET A 131 1.97 2.62 5.98
C MET A 131 1.22 1.58 6.80
N MET A 132 0.19 0.99 6.21
CA MET A 132 -0.60 -0.08 6.80
C MET A 132 -0.58 -1.30 5.88
N CYS A 133 -0.12 -2.44 6.40
CA CYS A 133 -0.26 -3.74 5.73
C CYS A 133 -1.54 -4.41 6.23
N PHE A 134 -2.35 -4.93 5.31
CA PHE A 134 -3.63 -5.55 5.64
C PHE A 134 -3.95 -6.69 4.66
N ALA A 135 -4.89 -7.56 5.05
CA ALA A 135 -5.34 -8.65 4.19
C ALA A 135 -6.43 -8.15 3.23
N MET A 136 -6.33 -8.56 1.98
CA MET A 136 -7.32 -8.27 0.96
C MET A 136 -7.73 -9.58 0.29
N GLU A 137 -9.03 -9.81 0.17
CA GLU A 137 -9.56 -10.95 -0.57
C GLU A 137 -9.22 -10.81 -2.05
N ILE A 138 -8.71 -11.89 -2.65
CA ILE A 138 -8.47 -11.96 -4.09
C ILE A 138 -9.83 -12.16 -4.74
N ARG A 139 -10.45 -11.06 -5.18
CA ARG A 139 -11.52 -11.12 -6.16
C ARG A 139 -10.87 -11.42 -7.51
N GLU A 140 -11.34 -12.46 -8.20
CA GLU A 140 -10.92 -12.72 -9.58
C GLU A 140 -11.01 -11.40 -10.36
N ALA A 141 -9.89 -10.99 -10.96
CA ALA A 141 -9.89 -9.83 -11.82
C ALA A 141 -10.82 -10.15 -12.99
N GLU A 142 -11.73 -9.23 -13.34
CA GLU A 142 -12.36 -9.29 -14.66
C GLU A 142 -11.23 -9.39 -15.69
N GLU A 143 -11.27 -10.42 -16.53
CA GLU A 143 -10.34 -10.58 -17.63
C GLU A 143 -10.31 -9.26 -18.39
N ARG A 144 -9.11 -8.70 -18.59
CA ARG A 144 -8.95 -7.57 -19.51
C ARG A 144 -9.58 -8.00 -20.83
N ASN A 145 -10.62 -7.30 -21.27
CA ASN A 145 -11.15 -7.46 -22.62
C ASN A 145 -9.97 -7.30 -23.59
N PRO A 146 -9.56 -8.35 -24.31
CA PRO A 146 -8.47 -8.22 -25.25
C PRO A 146 -8.91 -7.27 -26.35
N ILE A 147 -8.01 -6.35 -26.72
CA ILE A 147 -8.25 -5.47 -27.86
C ILE A 147 -7.70 -6.20 -29.08
N GLY A 148 -8.57 -6.86 -29.84
CA GLY A 148 -8.20 -7.55 -31.07
C GLY A 148 -7.91 -6.56 -32.20
N PHE A 149 -6.80 -6.75 -32.91
CA PHE A 149 -6.47 -6.01 -34.12
C PHE A 149 -6.52 -6.95 -35.32
N ILE A 150 -7.30 -6.57 -36.36
CA ILE A 150 -7.44 -7.35 -37.60
C ILE A 150 -6.79 -6.58 -38.76
N TRP A 151 -5.82 -7.21 -39.41
CA TRP A 151 -5.27 -6.82 -40.72
C TRP A 151 -5.52 -7.95 -41.74
N PRO A 152 -5.42 -7.70 -43.07
CA PRO A 152 -5.79 -8.69 -44.10
C PRO A 152 -5.09 -10.05 -43.98
N ASP A 153 -3.87 -10.07 -43.41
CA ASP A 153 -3.01 -11.26 -43.38
C ASP A 153 -2.63 -11.69 -41.95
N ARG A 154 -3.14 -11.01 -40.92
CA ARG A 154 -2.74 -11.24 -39.52
C ARG A 154 -3.82 -10.84 -38.52
N GLU A 155 -4.07 -11.72 -37.58
CA GLU A 155 -4.92 -11.51 -36.42
C GLU A 155 -4.03 -11.57 -35.17
N GLU A 156 -4.16 -10.59 -34.27
CA GLU A 156 -3.36 -10.51 -33.05
C GLU A 156 -4.24 -10.01 -31.90
N ASP A 157 -4.26 -10.79 -30.81
CA ASP A 157 -4.94 -10.45 -29.56
C ASP A 157 -3.91 -10.01 -28.51
N ILE A 158 -4.18 -8.88 -27.82
CA ILE A 158 -3.34 -8.34 -26.73
C ILE A 158 -4.17 -8.10 -25.47
#